data_AF-A0A2W6RH50-F1
#
_entry.id   AF-A0A2W6RH50-F1
#
_cell.length_a   1.000
_cell.length_b   1.000
_cell.length_c   1.000
_cell.angle_alpha   90.00
_cell.angle_beta   90.00
_cell.angle_gamma   90.00
#
_symmetry.space_group_name_H-M   'P 1'
#
loop_
_entity.id
_entity.type
_entity.pdbx_description
1 polymer ?
#
loop_
_entity_poly.entity_id
_entity_poly.type
_entity_poly.pdbx_seq_one_letter_code
_entity_poly.pdbx_strand_id
1 'polypeptide(L)'
;MKKSSLIIKSIAIIFLLLLVIQLFDTDKNVSATPSENAIEKHYQVSSHVQGLLKTSCYDCHSNNTAYPWYSNIQPVKWWLA
;
A
#
# COMPACT_ATOMS: atom_id res chain seq x y z
N MET A 1 2.44 -44.98 -0.07
CA MET A 1 1.36 -44.32 0.70
C MET A 1 1.80 -43.10 1.54
N LYS A 2 2.98 -43.11 2.19
CA LYS A 2 3.42 -42.01 3.10
C LYS A 2 3.72 -40.66 2.43
N LYS A 3 4.23 -40.63 1.19
CA LYS A 3 4.57 -39.37 0.47
C LYS A 3 3.36 -38.44 0.26
N SER A 4 2.21 -38.99 -0.14
CA SER A 4 0.99 -38.19 -0.36
C SER A 4 0.47 -37.55 0.94
N SER A 5 0.51 -38.30 2.06
CA SER A 5 0.16 -37.76 3.38
C SER A 5 1.12 -36.64 3.84
N LEU A 6 2.40 -36.73 3.49
CA LEU A 6 3.38 -35.70 3.82
C LEU A 6 3.11 -34.40 3.03
N ILE A 7 2.80 -34.51 1.74
CA ILE A 7 2.45 -33.37 0.88
C ILE A 7 1.19 -32.65 1.39
N ILE A 8 0.14 -33.40 1.72
CA ILE A 8 -1.11 -32.81 2.24
C ILE A 8 -0.86 -32.04 3.55
N LYS A 9 -0.04 -32.60 4.47
CA LYS A 9 0.34 -31.92 5.70
C LYS A 9 1.13 -30.65 5.44
N SER A 10 2.08 -30.68 4.51
CA SER A 10 2.87 -29.50 4.13
C SER A 10 1.99 -28.39 3.54
N ILE A 11 1.05 -28.73 2.65
CA ILE A 11 0.10 -27.76 2.09
C ILE A 11 -0.77 -27.15 3.20
N ALA A 12 -1.29 -27.97 4.11
CA ALA A 12 -2.09 -27.51 5.22
C ALA A 12 -1.32 -26.55 6.15
N ILE A 13 -0.05 -26.83 6.42
CA ILE A 13 0.82 -25.96 7.23
C ILE A 13 1.09 -24.64 6.52
N ILE A 14 1.40 -24.66 5.22
CA ILE A 14 1.64 -23.44 4.44
C ILE A 14 0.37 -22.58 4.40
N PHE A 15 -0.79 -23.20 4.19
CA PHE A 15 -2.06 -22.49 4.21
C PHE A 15 -2.35 -21.86 5.57
N LEU A 16 -2.13 -22.60 6.66
CA LEU A 16 -2.27 -22.08 8.01
C LEU A 16 -1.34 -20.89 8.25
N LEU A 17 -0.08 -20.97 7.80
CA LEU A 17 0.87 -19.86 7.88
C LEU A 17 0.37 -18.64 7.11
N LEU A 18 -0.12 -18.81 5.88
CA LEU A 18 -0.66 -17.72 5.07
C LEU A 18 -1.86 -17.04 5.73
N LEU A 19 -2.69 -17.78 6.49
CA LEU A 19 -3.78 -17.21 7.28
C LEU A 19 -3.26 -16.46 8.52
N VAL A 20 -2.29 -17.02 9.24
CA VAL A 20 -1.73 -16.41 10.44
C VAL A 20 -1.04 -15.09 10.12
N ILE A 21 -0.30 -15.00 9.01
CA ILE A 21 0.38 -13.75 8.63
C ILE A 21 -0.60 -12.61 8.30
N GLN A 22 -1.86 -12.90 7.94
CA GLN A 22 -2.84 -11.84 7.69
C GLN A 22 -3.16 -11.03 8.95
N LEU A 23 -2.91 -11.58 10.14
CA LEU A 23 -3.17 -10.92 11.42
C LEU A 23 -2.13 -9.85 11.77
N PHE A 24 -0.97 -9.84 11.10
CA PHE A 24 0.08 -8.87 11.31
C PHE A 24 0.06 -7.85 10.19
N ASP A 25 -0.30 -6.62 10.52
CA ASP A 25 -0.60 -5.59 9.53
C ASP A 25 0.38 -4.41 9.59
N THR A 26 0.44 -3.64 8.49
CA THR A 26 1.25 -2.42 8.38
C THR A 26 0.38 -1.24 7.94
N ASP A 27 0.76 -0.04 8.37
CA ASP A 27 0.07 1.18 7.98
C ASP A 27 0.43 1.57 6.54
N LYS A 28 -0.58 2.02 5.79
CA LYS A 28 -0.38 2.54 4.43
C LYS A 28 0.02 4.02 4.48
N ASN A 29 0.82 4.46 3.53
CA ASN A 29 1.13 5.87 3.32
C ASN A 29 -0.08 6.62 2.71
N VAL A 30 -1.05 6.96 3.55
CA VAL A 30 -2.23 7.75 3.17
C VAL A 30 -2.48 8.82 4.24
N SER A 31 -2.42 10.09 3.82
CA SER A 31 -2.64 11.26 4.67
C SER A 31 -3.96 11.92 4.32
N ALA A 32 -4.81 12.17 5.31
CA ALA A 32 -6.12 12.83 5.12
C ALA A 32 -5.98 14.34 4.82
N THR A 33 -4.89 14.96 5.23
CA THR A 33 -4.60 16.37 5.01
C THR A 33 -3.47 16.54 3.99
N PRO A 34 -3.51 17.60 3.16
CA PRO A 34 -2.36 17.98 2.34
C PRO A 34 -1.14 18.25 3.23
N SER A 35 0.02 17.82 2.75
CA SER A 35 1.31 18.07 3.40
C SER A 35 1.44 19.53 3.84
N GLU A 36 2.02 19.78 5.02
CA GLU A 36 2.37 21.15 5.44
C GLU A 36 3.32 21.84 4.44
N ASN A 37 4.05 21.06 3.65
CA ASN A 37 4.94 21.55 2.62
C ASN A 37 4.29 21.63 1.23
N ALA A 38 2.96 21.50 1.13
CA ALA A 38 2.25 21.64 -0.14
C ALA A 38 2.38 23.07 -0.68
N ILE A 39 2.63 23.22 -1.99
CA ILE A 39 2.99 24.51 -2.61
C ILE A 39 1.86 25.55 -2.43
N GLU A 40 0.61 25.11 -2.53
CA GLU A 40 -0.57 25.96 -2.37
C GLU A 40 -0.76 26.52 -0.94
N LYS A 41 -0.08 25.98 0.08
CA LYS A 41 -0.09 26.55 1.43
C LYS A 41 0.82 27.78 1.55
N HIS A 42 1.82 27.88 0.69
CA HIS A 42 2.87 28.91 0.76
C HIS A 42 2.75 29.96 -0.36
N TYR A 43 2.05 29.64 -1.44
CA TYR A 43 1.90 30.52 -2.60
C TYR A 43 0.47 30.56 -3.12
N GLN A 44 0.08 31.69 -3.72
CA GLN A 44 -1.18 31.78 -4.45
C GLN A 44 -1.06 31.04 -5.78
N VAL A 45 -1.77 29.93 -5.90
CA VAL A 45 -1.77 29.07 -7.10
C VAL A 45 -3.13 29.17 -7.79
N SER A 46 -3.12 29.51 -9.08
CA SER A 46 -4.35 29.50 -9.89
C SER A 46 -4.86 28.07 -10.11
N SER A 47 -6.16 27.90 -10.38
CA SER A 47 -6.77 26.58 -10.62
C SER A 47 -6.10 25.81 -11.77
N HIS A 48 -5.68 26.51 -12.83
CA HIS A 48 -4.96 25.92 -13.95
C HIS A 48 -3.61 25.32 -13.51
N VAL A 49 -2.82 26.08 -12.76
CA VAL A 49 -1.51 25.62 -12.24
C VAL A 49 -1.70 24.51 -11.20
N GLN A 50 -2.75 24.56 -10.38
CA GLN A 50 -3.06 23.47 -9.45
C GLN A 50 -3.34 22.15 -10.18
N GLY A 51 -4.01 22.19 -11.34
CA GLY A 51 -4.19 21.02 -12.20
C GLY A 51 -2.85 20.44 -12.66
N LEU A 52 -1.93 21.29 -13.12
CA LEU A 52 -0.59 20.88 -13.53
C LEU A 52 0.21 20.27 -12.38
N LEU A 53 0.22 20.90 -11.20
CA LEU A 53 0.92 20.36 -10.02
C LEU A 53 0.41 18.97 -9.64
N LYS A 54 -0.91 18.75 -9.71
CA LYS A 54 -1.50 17.43 -9.43
C LYS A 54 -0.95 16.34 -10.35
N THR A 55 -0.93 16.59 -11.66
CA THR A 55 -0.52 15.58 -12.66
C THR A 55 0.98 15.48 -12.88
N SER A 56 1.76 16.50 -12.51
CA SER A 56 3.19 16.56 -12.83
C SER A 56 4.10 16.44 -11.60
N CYS A 57 3.61 16.81 -10.41
CA CYS A 57 4.43 16.82 -9.20
C CYS A 57 3.86 15.91 -8.11
N TYR A 58 2.56 15.97 -7.87
CA TYR A 58 1.93 15.32 -6.72
C TYR A 58 1.74 13.81 -6.88
N ASP A 59 1.96 13.25 -8.06
CA ASP A 59 2.13 11.80 -8.21
C ASP A 59 3.32 11.27 -7.39
N CYS A 60 4.36 12.08 -7.16
CA CYS A 60 5.51 11.71 -6.31
C CYS A 60 5.59 12.51 -5.00
N HIS A 61 5.11 13.77 -4.98
CA HIS A 61 5.26 14.68 -3.83
C HIS A 61 4.00 14.85 -2.98
N SER A 62 2.93 14.05 -3.18
CA SER A 62 1.69 14.15 -2.41
C SER A 62 1.77 13.59 -0.98
N ASN A 63 2.86 12.90 -0.62
CA ASN A 63 2.94 12.09 0.59
C ASN A 63 1.74 11.11 0.73
N ASN A 64 1.31 10.56 -0.40
CA ASN A 64 0.23 9.60 -0.52
C ASN A 64 0.59 8.58 -1.60
N THR A 65 0.33 7.31 -1.32
CA THR A 65 0.55 6.22 -2.28
C THR A 65 -0.79 5.69 -2.79
N ALA A 66 -0.95 5.63 -4.11
CA ALA A 66 -2.10 5.00 -4.75
C ALA A 66 -1.94 3.47 -4.77
N TYR A 67 -2.40 2.83 -3.69
CA TYR A 67 -2.23 1.38 -3.53
C TYR A 67 -3.18 0.55 -4.42
N PRO A 68 -2.67 -0.50 -5.10
CA PRO A 68 -3.51 -1.45 -5.83
C PRO A 68 -4.27 -2.39 -4.89
N TRP A 69 -5.31 -3.06 -5.39
CA TRP A 69 -6.19 -3.92 -4.58
C TRP A 69 -5.46 -5.03 -3.80
N TYR A 70 -4.38 -5.57 -4.37
CA TYR A 70 -3.60 -6.65 -3.78
C TYR A 70 -2.71 -6.18 -2.61
N SER A 71 -2.61 -4.88 -2.37
CA SER A 71 -1.95 -4.32 -1.18
C SER A 71 -2.75 -4.53 0.11
N ASN A 72 -3.85 -5.29 0.08
CA ASN A 72 -4.66 -5.62 1.25
C ASN A 72 -4.45 -7.08 1.71
N ILE A 73 -3.50 -7.79 1.09
CA ILE A 73 -3.23 -9.20 1.36
C ILE A 73 -1.76 -9.36 1.69
N GLN A 74 -1.45 -10.00 2.82
CA GLN A 74 -0.07 -10.31 3.22
C GLN A 74 0.46 -11.49 2.39
N PRO A 75 1.76 -11.52 2.07
CA PRO A 75 2.81 -10.57 2.49
C PRO A 75 2.98 -9.36 1.56
N VAL A 76 2.18 -9.25 0.49
CA VAL A 76 2.34 -8.18 -0.51
C VAL A 76 2.10 -6.80 0.09
N LYS A 77 1.16 -6.70 1.04
CA LYS A 77 0.96 -5.46 1.81
C LYS A 77 2.26 -4.98 2.48
N TRP A 78 3.01 -5.86 3.15
CA TRP A 78 4.26 -5.48 3.84
C TRP A 78 5.35 -4.99 2.91
N TRP A 79 5.33 -5.41 1.64
CA TRP A 79 6.30 -4.97 0.66
C TRP A 79 6.00 -3.57 0.11
N LEU A 80 4.71 -3.23 0.00
CA LEU A 80 4.26 -1.98 -0.63
C LEU A 80 4.00 -0.87 0.36
N ALA A 81 3.52 -1.23 1.55
CA ALA A 81 3.05 -0.30 2.57
C ALA A 81 4.22 0.35 3.31
#